data_AF-A0A7X7H2J0-F1
#
_entry.id   AF-A0A7X7H2J0-F1
#
_cell.length_a   1.000
_cell.length_b   1.000
_cell.length_c   1.000
_cell.angle_alpha   90.00
_cell.angle_beta   90.00
_cell.angle_gamma   90.00
#
_symmetry.space_group_name_H-M   'P 1'
#
loop_
_entity.id
_entity.type
_entity.pdbx_description
1 polymer ?
#
loop_
_entity_poly.entity_id
_entity_poly.type
_entity_poly.pdbx_seq_one_letter_code
_entity_poly.pdbx_strand_id
1 'polypeptide(L)'
;MTKNVAIIGANGQIARLVENDILNNDKDVHLTLFLRNASRLDSLKDNPQVTIIDGDANDPEDLRKAIKGQDIVFVAFVDHGAGAKVTQD
;
A
#
# COMPACT_ATOMS: atom_id res chain seq x y z
N MET A 1 -19.52 8.05 3.78
CA MET A 1 -18.27 8.83 3.75
C MET A 1 -17.20 7.93 3.19
N THR A 2 -16.41 8.40 2.25
CA THR A 2 -15.26 7.65 1.71
C THR A 2 -14.19 7.54 2.79
N LYS A 3 -13.64 6.33 2.99
CA LYS A 3 -12.50 6.08 3.87
C LYS A 3 -11.20 6.12 3.07
N ASN A 4 -10.19 6.79 3.60
CA ASN A 4 -8.86 6.85 3.01
C ASN A 4 -7.97 5.77 3.64
N VAL A 5 -7.46 4.85 2.82
CA VAL A 5 -6.64 3.72 3.27
C VAL A 5 -5.30 3.76 2.56
N ALA A 6 -4.21 3.85 3.32
CA ALA A 6 -2.87 3.70 2.78
C ALA A 6 -2.39 2.25 2.90
N ILE A 7 -1.82 1.72 1.82
CA ILE A 7 -1.09 0.45 1.81
C ILE A 7 0.39 0.75 1.56
N ILE A 8 1.21 0.47 2.57
CA ILE A 8 2.67 0.66 2.52
C ILE A 8 3.31 -0.66 2.09
N GLY A 9 4.14 -0.63 1.05
CA GLY A 9 4.65 -1.85 0.40
C GLY A 9 3.66 -2.44 -0.60
N ALA A 10 2.93 -1.59 -1.32
CA ALA A 10 1.78 -1.95 -2.16
C ALA A 10 2.04 -3.04 -3.23
N ASN A 11 3.27 -3.20 -3.72
CA ASN A 11 3.56 -4.28 -4.67
C ASN A 11 3.78 -5.68 -4.03
N GLY A 12 3.55 -5.83 -2.73
CA GLY A 12 3.59 -7.12 -2.03
C GLY A 12 2.53 -8.10 -2.54
N GLN A 13 2.72 -9.40 -2.30
CA GLN A 13 1.70 -10.40 -2.70
C GLN A 13 0.39 -10.20 -1.94
N ILE A 14 0.47 -10.06 -0.61
CA ILE A 14 -0.69 -9.82 0.24
C ILE A 14 -1.33 -8.46 -0.07
N ALA A 15 -0.50 -7.42 -0.27
CA ALA A 15 -0.99 -6.09 -0.65
C ALA A 15 -1.87 -6.13 -1.90
N ARG A 16 -1.42 -6.78 -2.98
CA ARG A 16 -2.22 -6.92 -4.20
C ARG A 16 -3.53 -7.69 -4.03
N LEU A 17 -3.58 -8.66 -3.11
CA LEU A 17 -4.83 -9.36 -2.78
C LEU A 17 -5.81 -8.41 -2.08
N VAL A 18 -5.32 -7.63 -1.11
CA VAL A 18 -6.13 -6.63 -0.38
C VAL A 18 -6.60 -5.52 -1.33
N GLU A 19 -5.72 -5.00 -2.19
CA GLU A 19 -6.05 -4.01 -3.22
C GLU A 19 -7.18 -4.50 -4.12
N ASN A 20 -7.04 -5.72 -4.66
CA ASN A 20 -8.04 -6.30 -5.55
C ASN A 20 -9.39 -6.52 -4.84
N ASP A 21 -9.37 -7.01 -3.59
CA ASP A 21 -10.60 -7.23 -2.83
C ASP A 21 -11.35 -5.92 -2.57
N ILE A 22 -10.64 -4.89 -2.07
CA ILE A 22 -11.21 -3.57 -1.81
C ILE A 22 -11.74 -2.93 -3.09
N LEU A 23 -10.96 -2.92 -4.18
CA LEU A 23 -11.39 -2.29 -5.44
C LEU A 23 -12.62 -2.97 -6.07
N ASN A 24 -12.78 -4.27 -5.85
CA ASN A 24 -13.93 -5.03 -6.35
C ASN A 24 -15.17 -4.88 -5.46
N ASN A 25 -15.00 -4.81 -4.14
CA ASN A 25 -16.11 -4.94 -3.19
C ASN A 25 -16.49 -3.64 -2.47
N ASP A 26 -15.58 -2.67 -2.34
CA ASP A 26 -15.78 -1.45 -1.54
C ASP A 26 -15.60 -0.18 -2.38
N LYS A 27 -16.73 0.42 -2.81
CA LYS A 27 -16.73 1.67 -3.59
C LYS A 27 -16.54 2.93 -2.75
N ASP A 28 -16.74 2.83 -1.43
CA ASP A 28 -16.55 3.93 -0.48
C ASP A 28 -15.15 3.93 0.15
N VAL A 29 -14.15 3.36 -0.54
CA VAL A 29 -12.75 3.38 -0.12
C VAL A 29 -11.89 4.00 -1.22
N HIS A 30 -10.97 4.88 -0.80
CA HIS A 30 -9.89 5.41 -1.64
C HIS A 30 -8.55 4.85 -1.17
N LEU A 31 -7.82 4.21 -2.08
CA LEU A 31 -6.54 3.57 -1.81
C LEU A 31 -5.38 4.50 -2.14
N THR A 32 -4.49 4.69 -1.17
CA THR A 32 -3.17 5.27 -1.38
C THR A 32 -2.13 4.15 -1.39
N LEU A 33 -1.58 3.83 -2.55
CA LEU A 33 -0.64 2.73 -2.76
C LEU A 33 0.79 3.27 -2.75
N PHE A 34 1.52 3.01 -1.67
CA PHE A 34 2.89 3.49 -1.49
C PHE A 34 3.91 2.36 -1.68
N LEU A 35 4.86 2.57 -2.59
CA LEU A 35 5.86 1.58 -2.96
C LEU A 35 7.09 2.23 -3.61
N ARG A 36 8.20 1.50 -3.62
CA ARG A 36 9.33 1.80 -4.52
C ARG A 36 9.01 1.33 -5.94
N ASN A 37 9.44 2.09 -6.95
CA ASN A 37 9.22 1.79 -8.37
C ASN A 37 7.72 1.65 -8.68
N ALA A 38 6.98 2.74 -8.49
CA ALA A 38 5.53 2.85 -8.65
C ALA A 38 5.02 2.40 -10.02
N SER A 39 5.87 2.44 -11.06
CA SER A 39 5.54 1.93 -12.40
C SER A 39 5.10 0.47 -12.43
N ARG A 40 5.45 -0.32 -11.40
CA ARG A 40 4.98 -1.69 -11.23
C ARG A 40 3.46 -1.80 -11.06
N LEU A 41 2.79 -0.70 -10.69
CA LEU A 41 1.34 -0.60 -10.54
C LEU A 41 0.68 0.29 -11.61
N ASP A 42 1.34 0.53 -12.75
CA ASP A 42 0.80 1.38 -13.84
C ASP A 42 -0.58 0.95 -14.35
N SER A 43 -0.95 -0.32 -14.19
CA SER A 43 -2.29 -0.81 -14.54
C SER A 43 -3.41 -0.19 -13.70
N LEU A 44 -3.09 0.40 -12.54
CA LEU A 44 -4.03 1.03 -11.62
C LEU A 44 -4.02 2.57 -11.71
N LYS A 45 -3.13 3.17 -12.51
CA LYS A 45 -2.91 4.63 -12.52
C LYS A 45 -4.15 5.44 -12.90
N ASP A 46 -5.02 4.87 -13.74
CA ASP A 46 -6.23 5.51 -14.25
C ASP A 46 -7.47 5.13 -13.42
N ASN A 47 -7.30 4.37 -12.33
CA ASN A 47 -8.40 4.00 -11.43
C ASN A 47 -8.77 5.19 -10.53
N PRO A 48 -10.03 5.67 -10.54
CA PRO A 48 -10.44 6.84 -9.76
C PRO A 48 -10.39 6.63 -8.24
N GLN A 49 -10.38 5.37 -7.77
CA GLN A 49 -10.27 5.03 -6.34
C GLN A 49 -8.82 4.88 -5.87
N VAL A 50 -7.83 5.19 -6.71
CA VAL A 50 -6.41 4.89 -6.43
C VAL A 50 -5.55 6.14 -6.56
N THR A 51 -4.60 6.29 -5.64
CA THR A 51 -3.47 7.21 -5.75
C THR A 51 -2.20 6.40 -5.52
N ILE A 52 -1.26 6.46 -6.47
CA ILE A 52 0.01 5.75 -6.39
C ILE A 52 1.09 6.75 -6.00
N ILE A 53 1.88 6.42 -4.98
CA ILE A 53 3.00 7.25 -4.50
C ILE A 53 4.28 6.42 -4.60
N ASP A 54 5.22 6.91 -5.41
CA ASP A 54 6.60 6.41 -5.40
C ASP A 54 7.33 7.00 -4.20
N GLY A 55 7.98 6.15 -3.41
CA GLY A 55 8.83 6.61 -2.31
C GLY A 55 9.49 5.48 -1.53
N ASP A 56 10.36 5.86 -0.61
CA ASP A 56 11.06 4.94 0.28
C ASP A 56 10.45 4.92 1.69
N ALA A 57 10.01 3.76 2.18
CA ALA A 57 9.49 3.62 3.54
C ALA A 57 10.53 3.85 4.63
N ASN A 58 11.82 3.80 4.30
CA ASN A 58 12.90 4.17 5.21
C ASN A 58 13.14 5.69 5.25
N ASP A 59 12.53 6.46 4.35
CA ASP A 59 12.52 7.92 4.39
C ASP A 59 11.27 8.40 5.15
N PRO A 60 11.44 9.04 6.32
CA PRO A 60 10.30 9.53 7.11
C PRO A 60 9.42 10.56 6.39
N GLU A 61 9.98 11.36 5.48
CA GLU A 61 9.22 12.36 4.73
C GLU A 61 8.34 11.72 3.66
N ASP A 62 8.85 10.70 2.97
CA ASP A 62 8.04 9.93 2.03
C ASP A 62 6.92 9.17 2.74
N LEU A 63 7.22 8.57 3.90
CA LEU A 63 6.21 7.89 4.70
C LEU A 63 5.14 8.87 5.22
N ARG A 64 5.54 10.10 5.62
CA ARG A 64 4.58 11.17 6.01
C ARG A 64 3.63 11.53 4.88
N LYS A 65 4.10 11.61 3.63
CA LYS A 65 3.24 11.89 2.46
C LYS A 65 2.17 10.80 2.29
N ALA A 66 2.54 9.54 2.47
CA ALA A 66 1.60 8.42 2.32
C ALA A 66 0.57 8.34 3.45
N ILE A 67 0.96 8.66 4.70
CA ILE A 67 0.11 8.50 5.89
C ILE A 67 -0.79 9.71 6.17
N LYS A 68 -0.39 10.92 5.74
CA LYS A 68 -1.12 12.13 6.09
C LYS A 68 -2.57 12.10 5.56
N GLY A 69 -3.53 12.21 6.48
CA GLY A 69 -4.96 12.28 6.15
C GLY A 69 -5.63 10.92 5.86
N GLN A 70 -4.92 9.81 6.10
CA GLN A 70 -5.46 8.47 5.98
C GLN A 70 -6.22 8.09 7.26
N ASP A 71 -7.32 7.37 7.12
CA ASP A 71 -8.07 6.80 8.24
C ASP A 71 -7.44 5.48 8.72
N ILE A 72 -6.87 4.72 7.78
CA ILE A 72 -6.25 3.41 8.04
C ILE A 72 -4.92 3.33 7.31
N VAL A 73 -3.92 2.74 7.98
CA VAL A 73 -2.62 2.40 7.36
C VAL A 73 -2.40 0.90 7.51
N PHE A 74 -2.28 0.20 6.38
CA PHE A 74 -1.92 -1.20 6.30
C PHE A 74 -0.46 -1.34 5.83
N VAL A 75 0.39 -1.95 6.66
CA VAL A 75 1.81 -2.14 6.35
C VAL A 75 2.03 -3.57 5.91
N ALA A 76 2.39 -3.76 4.64
CA ALA A 76 2.46 -5.07 4.00
C ALA A 76 3.91 -5.52 3.72
N PHE A 77 4.85 -5.16 4.62
CA PHE A 77 6.23 -5.61 4.52
C PHE A 77 6.39 -7.03 5.06
N VAL A 78 7.23 -7.80 4.38
CA VAL A 78 7.77 -9.07 4.89
C VAL A 78 9.27 -8.87 5.02
N ASP A 79 9.82 -9.23 6.17
CA ASP A 79 11.26 -9.17 6.38
C ASP A 79 11.95 -10.26 5.55
N HIS A 80 12.91 -9.84 4.74
CA HIS A 80 13.79 -10.71 3.94
C HIS A 80 15.26 -10.55 4.33
N GLY A 81 15.54 -9.91 5.47
CA GLY A 81 16.87 -9.69 5.99
C GLY A 81 17.57 -10.98 6.43
N ALA A 82 18.90 -10.92 6.52
CA ALA A 82 19.70 -12.00 7.08
C ALA A 82 19.30 -12.20 8.55
N GLY A 83 18.66 -13.34 8.85
CA GLY A 83 18.13 -13.64 10.19
C GLY A 83 16.61 -13.63 10.29
N ALA A 84 15.89 -13.26 9.22
CA ALA A 84 14.46 -13.47 9.14
C ALA A 84 14.15 -14.97 9.30
N LYS A 85 13.42 -15.32 10.36
CA LYS A 85 12.94 -16.68 10.62
C LYS A 85 11.44 -16.70 10.43
N VAL A 86 10.93 -17.77 9.81
CA VAL A 86 9.50 -18.05 9.84
C VAL A 86 9.09 -18.18 11.30
N THR A 87 8.06 -17.45 11.72
CA THR A 87 7.44 -17.64 13.02
C THR A 87 7.02 -19.11 13.12
N GLN A 88 7.65 -19.85 14.02
CA GLN A 88 7.23 -21.23 14.32
C GLN A 88 6.12 -21.15 15.36
N ASP A 89 5.01 -21.84 15.11
CA ASP A 89 3.86 -21.97 16.03
C ASP A 89 4.21 -22.75 17.30
#